data_AF-A0A3P7PDE8-F1
#
_entry.id   AF-A0A3P7PDE8-F1
#
_cell.length_a   1.000
_cell.length_b   1.000
_cell.length_c   1.000
_cell.angle_alpha   90.00
_cell.angle_beta   90.00
_cell.angle_gamma   90.00
#
_symmetry.space_group_name_H-M   'P 1'
#
loop_
_entity.id
_entity.type
_entity.pdbx_description
1 polymer ?
#
loop_
_entity_poly.entity_id
_entity_poly.type
_entity_poly.pdbx_seq_one_letter_code
_entity_poly.pdbx_strand_id
1 'polypeptide(L)'
;MCSDTWCPLMRLLVEVLDTNHMATHQAVLAAFSSLSVNPFQLFLTYANARPQLTIFQNLLHRAVTYILYTLSSSPSPLIQYLFKDVDILGQTLAGCDLSQGDFLNGLSKRTLHGFYLNLASSIRCASESSPNAELISSLIQASNNASRWETFLKDVREYEEKNRGDDTGITPPPASNIVDTAKIDACDMPDQMVSNATQVRFRHQKI
;
A
#
# COMPACT_ATOMS: atom_id res chain seq x y z
N MET A 1 -1.08 -18.88 6.29
CA MET A 1 0.35 -18.90 5.90
C MET A 1 0.76 -17.48 5.55
N CYS A 2 1.50 -16.80 6.44
CA CYS A 2 2.17 -15.52 6.16
C CYS A 2 3.55 -15.86 5.59
N SER A 3 3.74 -15.67 4.30
CA SER A 3 5.02 -15.85 3.65
C SER A 3 5.59 -14.48 3.30
N ASP A 4 6.89 -14.28 3.51
CA ASP A 4 7.63 -13.06 3.10
C ASP A 4 7.49 -12.74 1.60
N THR A 5 6.91 -13.67 0.82
CA THR A 5 6.56 -13.51 -0.60
C THR A 5 5.53 -12.42 -0.90
N TRP A 6 4.73 -11.97 0.07
CA TRP A 6 3.73 -10.92 -0.19
C TRP A 6 4.35 -9.56 -0.56
N CYS A 7 5.48 -9.19 0.05
CA CYS A 7 6.14 -7.92 -0.24
C CYS A 7 6.72 -7.88 -1.67
N PRO A 8 7.45 -8.91 -2.15
CA PRO A 8 7.86 -9.00 -3.56
C PRO A 8 6.70 -8.99 -4.54
N LEU A 9 5.59 -9.69 -4.25
CA LEU A 9 4.40 -9.70 -5.11
C LEU A 9 3.75 -8.31 -5.21
N MET A 10 3.62 -7.61 -4.08
CA MET A 10 3.11 -6.24 -4.08
C MET A 10 4.04 -5.27 -4.80
N ARG A 11 5.36 -5.44 -4.68
CA ARG A 11 6.33 -4.64 -5.47
C ARG A 11 6.11 -4.86 -6.96
N LEU A 12 6.03 -6.10 -7.42
CA LEU A 12 5.77 -6.40 -8.83
C LEU A 12 4.46 -5.77 -9.29
N LEU A 13 3.39 -5.89 -8.51
CA LEU A 13 2.11 -5.26 -8.84
C LEU A 13 2.23 -3.73 -8.98
N VAL A 14 2.93 -3.08 -8.05
CA VAL A 14 3.17 -1.63 -8.08
C VAL A 14 3.93 -1.23 -9.34
N GLU A 15 5.02 -1.91 -9.68
CA GLU A 15 5.82 -1.64 -10.90
C GLU A 15 4.99 -1.82 -12.17
N VAL A 16 4.15 -2.86 -12.21
CA VAL A 16 3.28 -3.16 -13.35
C VAL A 16 2.21 -2.07 -13.52
N LEU A 17 1.65 -1.54 -12.43
CA LEU A 17 0.66 -0.47 -12.44
C LEU A 17 1.25 0.91 -12.79
N ASP A 18 2.53 1.16 -12.49
CA ASP A 18 3.20 2.43 -12.78
C ASP A 18 3.43 2.66 -14.30
N THR A 19 3.34 1.59 -15.10
CA THR A 19 3.56 1.67 -16.55
C THR A 19 2.53 2.53 -17.30
N ASN A 20 1.37 2.82 -16.69
CA ASN A 20 0.23 3.49 -17.32
C ASN A 20 -0.28 2.81 -18.61
N HIS A 21 0.14 1.56 -18.85
CA HIS A 21 -0.16 0.84 -20.07
C HIS A 21 -1.52 0.14 -19.94
N MET A 22 -2.51 0.58 -20.73
CA MET A 22 -3.90 0.11 -20.60
C MET A 22 -4.06 -1.41 -20.71
N ALA A 23 -3.35 -2.07 -21.63
CA ALA A 23 -3.42 -3.53 -21.77
C ALA A 23 -2.94 -4.25 -20.49
N THR A 24 -1.97 -3.66 -19.78
CA THR A 24 -1.51 -4.16 -18.49
C THR A 24 -2.63 -4.07 -17.45
N HIS A 25 -3.32 -2.94 -17.36
CA HIS A 25 -4.43 -2.75 -16.41
C HIS A 25 -5.61 -3.69 -16.70
N GLN A 26 -5.90 -3.94 -17.99
CA GLN A 26 -6.89 -4.92 -18.41
C GLN A 26 -6.48 -6.35 -18.05
N ALA A 27 -5.20 -6.72 -18.23
CA ALA A 27 -4.70 -8.04 -17.86
C ALA A 27 -4.75 -8.25 -16.34
N VAL A 28 -4.39 -7.24 -15.55
CA VAL A 28 -4.52 -7.26 -14.08
C VAL A 28 -5.98 -7.44 -13.68
N LEU A 29 -6.90 -6.68 -14.27
CA LEU A 29 -8.33 -6.83 -13.99
C LEU A 29 -8.82 -8.23 -14.32
N ALA A 30 -8.50 -8.76 -15.50
CA ALA A 30 -8.90 -10.10 -15.91
C ALA A 30 -8.36 -11.18 -14.94
N ALA A 31 -7.09 -11.06 -14.54
CA ALA A 31 -6.49 -11.96 -13.56
C ALA A 31 -7.20 -11.86 -12.19
N PHE A 32 -7.43 -10.64 -11.69
CA PHE A 32 -8.05 -10.44 -10.37
C PHE A 32 -9.50 -10.90 -10.33
N SER A 33 -10.26 -10.64 -11.40
CA SER A 33 -11.65 -11.10 -11.52
C SER A 33 -11.78 -12.60 -11.74
N SER A 34 -10.71 -13.30 -12.14
CA SER A 34 -10.71 -14.76 -12.28
C SER A 34 -10.54 -15.50 -10.93
N LEU A 35 -10.10 -14.80 -9.90
CA LEU A 35 -9.86 -15.38 -8.58
C LEU A 35 -11.16 -15.43 -7.78
N SER A 36 -11.35 -16.50 -7.00
CA SER A 36 -12.53 -16.68 -6.14
C SER A 36 -12.59 -15.70 -4.96
N VAL A 37 -11.45 -15.11 -4.61
CA VAL A 37 -11.32 -14.11 -3.55
C VAL A 37 -10.77 -12.84 -4.16
N ASN A 38 -11.42 -11.70 -3.87
CA ASN A 38 -10.97 -10.40 -4.34
C ASN A 38 -9.57 -10.08 -3.78
N PRO A 39 -8.54 -9.92 -4.63
CA PRO A 39 -7.17 -9.72 -4.15
C PRO A 39 -6.98 -8.45 -3.33
N PHE A 40 -7.65 -7.35 -3.68
CA PHE A 40 -7.54 -6.10 -2.93
C PHE A 40 -8.18 -6.21 -1.54
N GLN A 41 -9.30 -6.91 -1.41
CA GLN A 41 -9.88 -7.20 -0.09
C GLN A 41 -8.92 -8.07 0.75
N LEU A 42 -8.24 -9.03 0.12
CA LEU A 42 -7.21 -9.83 0.81
C LEU A 42 -6.02 -8.97 1.25
N PHE A 43 -5.56 -8.03 0.42
CA PHE A 43 -4.48 -7.11 0.78
C PHE A 43 -4.87 -6.20 1.95
N LEU A 44 -6.09 -5.66 1.95
CA LEU A 44 -6.60 -4.84 3.04
C LEU A 44 -6.76 -5.65 4.33
N THR A 45 -7.26 -6.88 4.23
CA THR A 45 -7.30 -7.83 5.35
C THR A 45 -5.90 -8.08 5.91
N TYR A 46 -4.89 -8.21 5.05
CA TYR A 46 -3.51 -8.39 5.46
C TYR A 46 -2.95 -7.15 6.19
N ALA A 47 -3.22 -5.95 5.67
CA ALA A 47 -2.85 -4.69 6.32
C ALA A 47 -3.46 -4.57 7.73
N ASN A 48 -4.72 -4.99 7.89
CA ASN A 48 -5.42 -5.03 9.18
C ASN A 48 -4.84 -6.06 10.15
N ALA A 49 -4.54 -7.27 9.66
CA ALA A 49 -4.01 -8.35 10.49
C ALA A 49 -2.55 -8.12 10.92
N ARG A 50 -1.79 -7.34 10.14
CA ARG A 50 -0.36 -7.06 10.39
C ARG A 50 -0.06 -5.56 10.29
N PRO A 51 -0.56 -4.72 11.21
CA PRO A 51 -0.36 -3.27 11.13
C PRO A 51 1.09 -2.81 11.12
N GLN A 52 2.01 -3.62 11.65
CA GLN A 52 3.45 -3.29 11.74
C GLN A 52 4.20 -3.49 10.42
N LEU A 53 3.60 -4.13 9.40
CA LEU A 53 4.22 -4.30 8.08
C LEU A 53 4.02 -3.04 7.23
N THR A 54 4.62 -1.93 7.66
CA THR A 54 4.50 -0.61 7.03
C THR A 54 4.93 -0.59 5.57
N ILE A 55 5.93 -1.39 5.20
CA ILE A 55 6.37 -1.55 3.80
C ILE A 55 5.22 -2.08 2.93
N PHE A 56 4.48 -3.07 3.43
CA PHE A 56 3.35 -3.63 2.69
C PHE A 56 2.23 -2.59 2.54
N GLN A 57 1.91 -1.86 3.60
CA GLN A 57 0.93 -0.78 3.57
C GLN A 57 1.31 0.31 2.58
N ASN A 58 2.58 0.70 2.53
CA ASN A 58 3.08 1.67 1.56
C ASN A 58 2.92 1.16 0.12
N LEU A 59 3.25 -0.10 -0.15
CA LEU A 59 3.06 -0.70 -1.48
C LEU A 59 1.58 -0.76 -1.87
N LEU A 60 0.69 -1.12 -0.94
CA LEU A 60 -0.74 -1.14 -1.19
C LEU A 60 -1.29 0.26 -1.48
N HIS A 61 -0.84 1.26 -0.69
CA HIS A 61 -1.17 2.66 -0.91
C HIS A 61 -0.70 3.15 -2.29
N ARG A 62 0.53 2.84 -2.70
CA ARG A 62 1.06 3.14 -4.04
C ARG A 62 0.27 2.44 -5.15
N ALA A 63 -0.07 1.17 -4.98
CA ALA A 63 -0.87 0.44 -5.97
C ALA A 63 -2.23 1.10 -6.22
N VAL A 64 -2.93 1.50 -5.14
CA VAL A 64 -4.18 2.26 -5.27
C VAL A 64 -3.92 3.60 -5.96
N THR A 65 -2.88 4.33 -5.55
CA THR A 65 -2.55 5.64 -6.12
C THR A 65 -2.27 5.57 -7.62
N TYR A 66 -1.47 4.60 -8.08
CA TYR A 66 -1.19 4.42 -9.51
C TYR A 66 -2.43 4.04 -10.33
N ILE A 67 -3.35 3.28 -9.76
CA ILE A 67 -4.64 3.00 -10.42
C ILE A 67 -5.46 4.30 -10.57
N LEU A 68 -5.53 5.13 -9.54
CA LEU A 68 -6.33 6.36 -9.56
C LEU A 68 -5.73 7.42 -10.49
N TYR A 69 -4.40 7.52 -10.52
CA TYR A 69 -3.66 8.50 -11.33
C TYR A 69 -3.23 7.96 -12.71
N THR A 70 -3.76 6.81 -13.14
CA THR A 70 -3.38 6.23 -14.43
C THR A 70 -3.55 7.24 -15.57
N LEU A 71 -2.47 7.51 -16.28
CA LEU A 71 -2.42 8.46 -17.39
C LEU A 71 -2.52 7.71 -18.72
N SER A 72 -3.72 7.62 -19.28
CA SER A 72 -3.92 6.98 -20.59
C SER A 72 -5.05 7.67 -21.38
N SER A 73 -5.29 7.24 -22.62
CA SER A 73 -6.36 7.79 -23.47
C SER A 73 -7.77 7.53 -22.93
N SER A 74 -7.94 6.53 -22.07
CA SER A 74 -9.18 6.26 -21.35
C SER A 74 -8.93 5.96 -19.87
N PRO A 75 -9.93 6.10 -19.00
CA PRO A 75 -9.76 5.76 -17.60
C PRO A 75 -9.45 4.27 -17.40
N SER A 76 -8.51 3.98 -16.49
CA SER A 76 -8.16 2.61 -16.11
C SER A 76 -9.40 1.84 -15.63
N PRO A 77 -9.66 0.62 -16.13
CA PRO A 77 -10.82 -0.16 -15.70
C PRO A 77 -10.69 -0.62 -14.23
N LEU A 78 -9.47 -0.63 -13.69
CA LEU A 78 -9.21 -0.90 -12.29
C LEU A 78 -9.79 0.18 -11.35
N ILE A 79 -10.02 1.41 -11.85
CA ILE A 79 -10.69 2.45 -11.05
C ILE A 79 -12.11 1.98 -10.71
N GLN A 80 -12.89 1.55 -11.70
CA GLN A 80 -14.25 1.05 -11.43
C GLN A 80 -14.22 -0.18 -10.54
N TYR A 81 -13.26 -1.08 -10.75
CA TYR A 81 -13.07 -2.26 -9.93
C TYR A 81 -12.83 -1.92 -8.44
N LEU A 82 -11.95 -0.95 -8.15
CA LEU A 82 -11.70 -0.49 -6.78
C LEU A 82 -12.96 0.07 -6.10
N PHE A 83 -13.78 0.82 -6.82
CA PHE A 83 -14.97 1.44 -6.24
C PHE A 83 -16.16 0.49 -6.12
N LYS A 84 -16.38 -0.37 -7.13
CA LYS A 84 -17.59 -1.21 -7.22
C LYS A 84 -17.39 -2.60 -6.63
N ASP A 85 -16.28 -3.26 -6.97
CA ASP A 85 -16.04 -4.65 -6.60
C ASP A 85 -15.29 -4.77 -5.27
N VAL A 86 -14.41 -3.82 -4.96
CA VAL A 86 -13.65 -3.80 -3.68
C VAL A 86 -14.40 -3.03 -2.59
N ASP A 87 -15.22 -2.03 -2.97
CA ASP A 87 -15.76 -0.99 -2.08
C ASP A 87 -14.66 -0.28 -1.30
N ILE A 88 -13.68 0.28 -2.00
CA ILE A 88 -12.51 0.90 -1.37
C ILE A 88 -12.88 2.01 -0.38
N LEU A 89 -14.00 2.71 -0.59
CA LEU A 89 -14.50 3.72 0.35
C LEU A 89 -14.98 3.07 1.65
N GLY A 90 -15.85 2.06 1.57
CA GLY A 90 -16.33 1.34 2.74
C GLY A 90 -15.21 0.65 3.50
N GLN A 91 -14.26 0.05 2.79
CA GLN A 91 -13.07 -0.58 3.39
C GLN A 91 -12.18 0.44 4.10
N THR A 92 -11.98 1.63 3.51
CA THR A 92 -11.17 2.69 4.13
C THR A 92 -11.84 3.23 5.39
N LEU A 93 -13.15 3.48 5.35
CA LEU A 93 -13.94 3.92 6.50
C LEU A 93 -13.92 2.89 7.63
N ALA A 94 -14.21 1.63 7.31
CA ALA A 94 -14.22 0.53 8.28
C ALA A 94 -12.82 0.29 8.87
N GLY A 95 -11.78 0.39 8.04
CA GLY A 95 -10.38 0.29 8.47
C GLY A 95 -9.98 1.41 9.43
N CYS A 96 -10.46 2.63 9.17
CA CYS A 96 -10.24 3.76 10.07
C CYS A 96 -10.93 3.54 11.42
N ASP A 97 -12.18 3.07 11.45
CA ASP A 97 -12.87 2.71 12.71
C ASP A 97 -12.12 1.60 13.46
N LEU A 98 -11.73 0.54 12.75
CA LEU A 98 -11.00 -0.61 13.29
C LEU A 98 -9.70 -0.17 13.96
N SER A 99 -8.98 0.78 13.33
CA SER A 99 -7.75 1.33 13.87
C SER A 99 -7.93 2.06 15.21
N GLN A 100 -9.17 2.37 15.62
CA GLN A 100 -9.45 2.98 16.92
C GLN A 100 -9.76 1.96 18.03
N GLY A 101 -9.90 0.67 17.70
CA GLY A 101 -10.28 -0.37 18.64
C GLY A 101 -9.26 -0.63 19.75
N ASP A 102 -9.77 -0.91 20.95
CA ASP A 102 -8.96 -1.10 22.17
C ASP A 102 -8.06 -2.35 22.16
N PHE A 103 -8.32 -3.29 21.26
CA PHE A 103 -7.53 -4.51 21.09
C PHE A 103 -6.20 -4.28 20.36
N LEU A 104 -5.98 -3.11 19.76
CA LEU A 104 -4.72 -2.74 19.13
C LEU A 104 -3.79 -2.03 20.13
N ASN A 105 -2.51 -2.45 20.15
CA ASN A 105 -1.49 -1.73 20.90
C ASN A 105 -1.20 -0.35 20.26
N GLY A 106 -0.63 0.58 21.02
CA GLY A 106 -0.47 1.99 20.59
C GLY A 106 0.36 2.21 19.32
N LEU A 107 1.33 1.34 18.99
CA LEU A 107 2.05 1.44 17.72
C LEU A 107 1.18 0.96 16.56
N SER A 108 0.62 -0.25 16.66
CA SER A 108 -0.28 -0.82 15.64
C SER A 108 -1.49 0.08 15.38
N LYS A 109 -2.04 0.69 16.43
CA LYS A 109 -3.12 1.67 16.38
C LYS A 109 -2.76 2.84 15.47
N ARG A 110 -1.65 3.53 15.78
CA ARG A 110 -1.17 4.70 15.03
C ARG A 110 -0.82 4.36 13.58
N THR A 111 -0.13 3.24 13.36
CA THR A 111 0.28 2.81 12.03
C THR A 111 -0.92 2.49 11.14
N LEU A 112 -1.89 1.72 11.65
CA LEU A 112 -3.08 1.37 10.87
C LEU A 112 -3.95 2.61 10.59
N HIS A 113 -4.10 3.48 11.58
CA HIS A 113 -4.87 4.71 11.44
C HIS A 113 -4.25 5.64 10.39
N GLY A 114 -2.94 5.86 10.46
CA GLY A 114 -2.21 6.64 9.47
C GLY A 114 -2.30 6.06 8.07
N PHE A 115 -2.24 4.72 7.92
CA PHE A 115 -2.44 4.06 6.62
C PHE A 115 -3.80 4.40 6.00
N TYR A 116 -4.90 4.28 6.75
CA TYR A 116 -6.24 4.57 6.21
C TYR A 116 -6.49 6.06 5.96
N LEU A 117 -5.94 6.95 6.79
CA LEU A 117 -6.00 8.39 6.53
C LEU A 117 -5.22 8.77 5.27
N ASN A 118 -4.04 8.20 5.06
CA ASN A 118 -3.26 8.41 3.83
C ASN A 118 -3.97 7.85 2.59
N LEU A 119 -4.62 6.69 2.71
CA LEU A 119 -5.42 6.11 1.62
C LEU A 119 -6.60 7.02 1.26
N ALA A 120 -7.31 7.53 2.27
CA ALA A 120 -8.42 8.45 2.09
C ALA A 120 -7.98 9.78 1.47
N SER A 121 -6.86 10.33 1.95
CA SER A 121 -6.21 11.51 1.37
C SER A 121 -5.91 11.30 -0.12
N SER A 122 -5.33 10.18 -0.50
CA SER A 122 -5.02 9.89 -1.92
C SER A 122 -6.25 9.75 -2.79
N ILE A 123 -7.32 9.14 -2.28
CA ILE A 123 -8.61 9.07 -3.01
C ILE A 123 -9.21 10.47 -3.20
N ARG A 124 -9.21 11.29 -2.15
CA ARG A 124 -9.68 12.69 -2.20
C ARG A 124 -8.87 13.50 -3.21
N CYS A 125 -7.55 13.51 -3.07
CA CYS A 125 -6.65 14.22 -3.99
C CYS A 125 -6.86 13.74 -5.44
N ALA A 126 -7.05 12.44 -5.67
CA ALA A 126 -7.31 11.93 -7.00
C ALA A 126 -8.65 12.41 -7.57
N SER A 127 -9.70 12.48 -6.76
CA SER A 127 -11.00 13.03 -7.18
C SER A 127 -10.97 14.52 -7.52
N GLU A 128 -10.00 15.26 -6.97
CA GLU A 128 -9.87 16.70 -7.18
C GLU A 128 -8.87 17.06 -8.31
N SER A 129 -7.81 16.26 -8.49
CA SER A 129 -6.63 16.66 -9.28
C SER A 129 -6.10 15.63 -10.28
N SER A 130 -6.56 14.38 -10.24
CA SER A 130 -6.05 13.36 -11.18
C SER A 130 -6.63 13.53 -12.60
N PRO A 131 -6.00 12.92 -13.63
CA PRO A 131 -6.60 12.82 -14.97
C PRO A 131 -7.97 12.13 -14.99
N ASN A 132 -8.32 11.38 -13.93
CA ASN A 132 -9.56 10.62 -13.80
C ASN A 132 -10.54 11.27 -12.79
N ALA A 133 -10.30 12.52 -12.39
CA ALA A 133 -11.02 13.22 -11.33
C ALA A 133 -12.55 13.17 -11.48
N GLU A 134 -13.08 13.43 -12.68
CA GLU A 134 -14.53 13.40 -12.94
C GLU A 134 -15.13 12.01 -12.72
N LEU A 135 -14.46 10.97 -13.24
CA LEU A 135 -14.89 9.59 -13.04
C LEU A 135 -14.87 9.22 -11.55
N ILE A 136 -13.77 9.50 -10.85
CA ILE A 136 -13.62 9.17 -9.43
C ILE A 136 -14.68 9.90 -8.60
N SER A 137 -14.89 11.19 -8.85
CA SER A 137 -15.94 11.97 -8.19
C SER A 137 -17.32 11.36 -8.42
N SER A 138 -17.64 10.97 -9.66
CA SER A 138 -18.92 10.32 -9.97
C SER A 138 -19.10 8.99 -9.21
N LEU A 139 -18.03 8.20 -9.08
CA LEU A 139 -18.06 6.91 -8.36
C LEU A 139 -18.21 7.11 -6.85
N ILE A 140 -17.58 8.15 -6.28
CA ILE A 140 -17.77 8.52 -4.87
C ILE A 140 -19.22 8.91 -4.62
N GLN A 141 -19.78 9.80 -5.43
CA GLN A 141 -21.16 10.28 -5.26
C GLN A 141 -22.21 9.17 -5.48
N ALA A 142 -21.93 8.21 -6.36
CA ALA A 142 -22.79 7.06 -6.58
C ALA A 142 -22.68 5.97 -5.49
N SER A 143 -21.69 6.06 -4.58
CA SER A 143 -21.50 5.08 -3.52
C SER A 143 -22.52 5.24 -2.39
N ASN A 144 -22.94 4.13 -1.80
CA ASN A 144 -23.75 4.13 -0.56
C ASN A 144 -23.02 4.80 0.61
N ASN A 145 -21.70 4.96 0.53
CA ASN A 145 -20.87 5.59 1.55
C ASN A 145 -20.67 7.10 1.32
N ALA A 146 -21.26 7.72 0.28
CA ALA A 146 -20.97 9.11 -0.11
C ALA A 146 -21.10 10.13 1.03
N SER A 147 -22.21 10.10 1.78
CA SER A 147 -22.46 11.04 2.88
C SER A 147 -21.48 10.87 4.05
N ARG A 148 -21.18 9.62 4.38
CA ARG A 148 -20.21 9.27 5.42
C ARG A 148 -18.79 9.63 5.00
N TRP A 149 -18.46 9.40 3.73
CA TRP A 149 -17.17 9.77 3.14
C TRP A 149 -16.95 11.27 3.25
N GLU A 150 -17.92 12.09 2.84
CA GLU A 150 -17.82 13.55 2.94
C GLU A 150 -17.61 14.04 4.37
N THR A 151 -18.28 13.42 5.35
CA THR A 151 -18.06 13.73 6.76
C THR A 151 -16.65 13.37 7.19
N PHE A 152 -16.19 12.18 6.83
CA PHE A 152 -14.85 11.67 7.15
C PHE A 152 -13.73 12.50 6.52
N LEU A 153 -13.95 13.09 5.34
CA LEU A 153 -12.95 13.94 4.70
C LEU A 153 -12.57 15.18 5.52
N LYS A 154 -13.41 15.60 6.48
CA LYS A 154 -13.04 16.66 7.44
C LYS A 154 -11.89 16.21 8.34
N ASP A 155 -11.99 15.00 8.90
CA ASP A 155 -10.95 14.41 9.73
C ASP A 155 -9.65 14.19 8.94
N VAL A 156 -9.77 13.80 7.66
CA VAL A 156 -8.62 13.66 6.75
C VAL A 156 -7.91 14.99 6.54
N ARG A 157 -8.65 16.08 6.28
CA ARG A 157 -8.06 17.42 6.10
C ARG A 157 -7.38 17.91 7.38
N GLU A 158 -7.99 17.66 8.55
CA GLU A 158 -7.34 17.98 9.83
C GLU A 158 -6.05 17.17 10.05
N TYR A 159 -6.05 15.89 9.67
CA TYR A 159 -4.86 15.06 9.72
C TYR A 159 -3.78 15.58 8.78
N GLU A 160 -4.13 15.94 7.54
CA GLU A 160 -3.18 16.51 6.58
C GLU A 160 -2.55 17.80 7.10
N GLU A 161 -3.35 18.72 7.65
CA GLU A 161 -2.82 19.99 8.20
C GLU A 161 -1.90 19.74 9.41
N LYS A 162 -2.22 18.79 10.29
CA LYS A 162 -1.36 18.41 11.41
C LYS A 162 -0.03 17.77 10.98
N ASN A 163 -0.02 17.12 9.82
CA ASN A 163 1.16 16.45 9.27
C ASN A 163 1.80 17.23 8.12
N ARG A 164 1.32 18.45 7.86
CA ARG A 164 1.90 19.35 6.89
C ARG A 164 3.28 19.72 7.41
N GLY A 165 4.32 19.29 6.69
CA GLY A 165 5.68 19.71 6.99
C GLY A 165 5.77 21.23 6.93
N ASP A 166 6.64 21.81 7.75
CA ASP A 166 7.02 23.22 7.57
C ASP A 166 7.49 23.38 6.13
N ASP A 167 6.86 24.29 5.40
CA ASP A 167 7.21 24.64 4.03
C ASP A 167 8.51 25.46 4.05
N THR A 168 9.60 24.85 4.56
CA THR A 168 10.96 25.36 4.42
C THR A 168 11.32 25.10 2.97
N GLY A 169 10.97 26.05 2.11
CA GLY A 169 10.99 25.93 0.66
C GLY A 169 12.11 25.05 0.10
N ILE A 170 11.69 24.10 -0.76
CA ILE A 170 12.51 23.42 -1.76
C ILE A 170 13.88 22.98 -1.22
N THR A 171 13.94 21.85 -0.52
CA THR A 171 15.08 20.96 -0.76
C THR A 171 14.76 20.20 -2.05
N PRO A 172 15.49 20.44 -3.16
CA PRO A 172 15.28 19.66 -4.37
C PRO A 172 15.49 18.18 -4.03
N PRO A 173 14.74 17.26 -4.66
CA PRO A 173 14.98 15.84 -4.47
C PRO A 173 16.47 15.57 -4.75
N PRO A 174 17.16 14.77 -3.90
CA PRO A 174 18.54 14.42 -4.18
C PRO A 174 18.59 13.85 -5.59
N ALA A 175 19.44 14.43 -6.43
CA ALA A 175 19.65 13.97 -7.79
C ALA A 175 19.89 12.45 -7.77
N SER A 176 19.37 11.76 -8.80
CA SER A 176 19.41 10.31 -9.03
C SER A 176 20.81 9.65 -9.05
N ASN A 177 21.84 10.34 -8.57
CA ASN A 177 23.24 9.89 -8.54
C ASN A 177 23.66 9.34 -7.17
N ILE A 178 22.75 9.20 -6.20
CA ILE A 178 22.99 8.44 -4.95
C ILE A 178 22.40 7.04 -5.10
N VAL A 179 22.91 6.32 -6.09
CA VAL A 179 22.93 4.85 -6.06
C VAL A 179 24.30 4.49 -5.48
N ASP A 180 24.33 3.54 -4.55
CA ASP A 180 25.52 2.88 -4.00
C ASP A 180 26.41 3.61 -3.00
N THR A 181 25.90 3.89 -1.78
CA THR A 181 26.80 3.80 -0.60
C THR A 181 26.12 3.51 0.74
N ALA A 182 24.88 3.01 0.75
CA ALA A 182 24.37 2.35 1.95
C ALA A 182 25.12 1.02 2.10
N LYS A 183 26.23 1.04 2.85
CA LYS A 183 26.80 -0.17 3.43
C LYS A 183 25.66 -0.90 4.10
N ILE A 184 25.43 -2.14 3.66
CA ILE A 184 24.58 -3.09 4.35
C ILE A 184 25.30 -3.31 5.68
N ASP A 185 24.96 -2.50 6.69
CA ASP A 185 25.38 -2.76 8.05
C ASP A 185 24.75 -4.09 8.42
N ALA A 186 25.61 -5.06 8.68
CA ALA A 186 25.23 -6.40 9.05
C ALA A 186 24.23 -6.30 10.19
N CYS A 187 23.13 -7.05 10.09
CA CYS A 187 22.32 -7.33 11.26
C CYS A 187 23.27 -7.87 12.34
N ASP A 188 23.39 -7.15 13.45
CA ASP A 188 24.03 -7.61 14.67
C ASP A 188 23.29 -8.88 15.13
N MET A 189 23.76 -10.02 14.64
CA MET A 189 23.40 -11.33 15.15
C MET A 189 24.08 -11.44 16.51
N PRO A 190 23.36 -11.73 17.61
CA PRO A 190 24.00 -11.91 18.91
C PRO A 190 25.00 -13.07 18.86
N ASP A 191 26.24 -12.77 19.26
CA ASP A 191 27.45 -13.59 19.22
C ASP A 191 27.46 -14.82 20.16
N GLN A 192 26.34 -15.53 20.31
CA GLN A 192 26.22 -16.66 21.25
C GLN A 192 25.64 -17.97 20.70
N MET A 193 25.72 -18.21 19.39
CA MET A 193 25.46 -19.57 18.86
C MET A 193 26.52 -20.09 17.88
N VAL A 194 27.77 -19.64 18.00
CA VAL A 194 28.91 -20.25 17.29
C VAL A 194 29.88 -20.89 18.30
N SER A 195 29.41 -21.93 18.96
CA SER A 195 30.26 -22.97 19.55
C SER A 195 29.43 -24.23 19.63
N ASN A 196 29.42 -25.01 18.54
CA ASN A 196 29.29 -26.47 18.49
C ASN A 196 29.04 -26.99 17.06
N ALA A 197 29.74 -26.47 16.05
CA ALA A 197 29.66 -27.01 14.68
C ALA A 197 31.01 -27.08 13.95
N THR A 198 32.10 -27.22 14.69
CA THR A 198 33.44 -27.43 14.11
C THR A 198 34.10 -28.67 14.66
N GLN A 199 33.43 -29.82 14.51
CA GLN A 199 34.11 -31.09 14.35
C GLN A 199 33.15 -32.02 13.63
N VAL A 200 33.41 -32.22 12.34
CA VAL A 200 33.31 -33.47 11.56
C VAL A 200 33.12 -33.05 10.11
N ARG A 201 34.22 -32.92 9.38
CA ARG A 201 34.20 -33.17 7.94
C ARG A 201 35.57 -33.69 7.48
N PHE A 202 35.49 -34.77 6.71
CA PHE A 202 36.51 -35.37 5.86
C PHE A 202 37.43 -36.46 6.47
N ARG A 203 36.96 -37.70 6.38
CA ARG A 203 37.75 -38.76 5.74
C ARG A 203 36.91 -39.40 4.62
N HIS A 204 37.31 -39.15 3.38
CA HIS A 204 36.98 -40.01 2.23
C HIS A 204 38.18 -40.91 1.92
N GLN A 205 37.84 -42.11 1.47
CA GLN A 205 38.64 -43.25 1.03
C GLN A 205 39.93 -42.95 0.26
N LYS A 206 40.93 -43.82 0.47
CA LYS A 206 41.78 -44.36 -0.59
C LYS A 206 41.81 -45.88 -0.47
N ILE A 207 41.93 -46.51 -1.63
CA ILE A 207 42.05 -47.94 -1.97
C ILE A 207 42.97 -48.68 -0.99
#